data_AF-A0A9D4WI19-F1
#
_entry.id   AF-A0A9D4WI19-F1
#
_cell.length_a   1.000
_cell.length_b   1.000
_cell.length_c   1.000
_cell.angle_alpha   90.00
_cell.angle_beta   90.00
_cell.angle_gamma   90.00
#
_symmetry.space_group_name_H-M   'P 1'
#
loop_
_entity.id
_entity.type
_entity.pdbx_description
1 polymer ?
#
loop_
_entity_poly.entity_id
_entity_poly.type
_entity_poly.pdbx_seq_one_letter_code
_entity_poly.pdbx_strand_id
1 'polypeptide(L)'
;MSNHDNERNHKLRPFTTPQLQFQTPGTDTTTENHHRTLSSTIARRPRGRPLGSKNKPRIPAIVTHDRPDALTSHVLEITTGSDVLKSLFNYTRRNGRGICILGGNGVVTYIKLRQPTGKVLTIKGKLQIHSISGTIFPPPTSGATGGLTVYLSGPKGRTFGGSVMSPMVASDSITLMVVSFANIAPEKISSMA
;
A
#
# COMPACT_ATOMS: atom_id res chain seq x y z
N MET A 1 44.15 31.51 -15.48
CA MET A 1 43.95 30.74 -14.22
C MET A 1 42.61 30.04 -14.34
N SER A 2 42.63 28.77 -14.71
CA SER A 2 41.45 27.92 -14.91
C SER A 2 40.80 27.57 -13.58
N ASN A 3 39.49 27.73 -13.50
CA ASN A 3 38.69 27.17 -12.41
C ASN A 3 38.13 25.80 -12.82
N HIS A 4 38.19 24.89 -11.86
CA HIS A 4 37.88 23.47 -11.90
C HIS A 4 36.48 23.13 -12.44
N ASP A 5 36.44 22.23 -13.42
CA ASP A 5 35.31 21.32 -13.66
C ASP A 5 35.26 20.26 -12.54
N ASN A 6 34.11 20.11 -11.89
CA ASN A 6 33.86 18.99 -10.97
C ASN A 6 32.46 18.40 -11.25
N GLU A 7 32.40 17.45 -12.18
CA GLU A 7 31.26 16.58 -12.41
C GLU A 7 30.98 15.71 -11.17
N ARG A 8 29.91 16.00 -10.44
CA ARG A 8 29.35 15.08 -9.45
C ARG A 8 28.34 14.15 -10.11
N ASN A 9 28.79 12.92 -10.37
CA ASN A 9 27.95 11.77 -10.68
C ASN A 9 26.92 11.49 -9.56
N HIS A 10 25.65 11.77 -9.82
CA HIS A 10 24.53 11.37 -8.96
C HIS A 10 24.07 9.95 -9.29
N LYS A 11 24.79 8.93 -8.81
CA LYS A 11 24.34 7.54 -8.89
C LYS A 11 23.48 7.21 -7.66
N LEU A 12 22.16 7.19 -7.83
CA LEU A 12 21.19 6.74 -6.83
C LEU A 12 21.46 5.27 -6.45
N ARG A 13 21.49 4.98 -5.14
CA ARG A 13 21.66 3.61 -4.62
C ARG A 13 20.28 2.89 -4.62
N PRO A 14 20.18 1.63 -5.05
CA PRO A 14 18.93 0.88 -4.95
C PRO A 14 18.62 0.50 -3.49
N PHE A 15 17.34 0.55 -3.13
CA PHE A 15 16.82 0.08 -1.84
C PHE A 15 16.87 -1.45 -1.75
N THR A 16 17.50 -1.97 -0.69
CA THR A 16 17.54 -3.39 -0.35
C THR A 16 16.24 -3.80 0.37
N THR A 17 15.53 -4.80 -0.15
CA THR A 17 14.33 -5.38 0.47
C THR A 17 14.73 -6.33 1.61
N PRO A 18 14.11 -6.29 2.81
CA PRO A 18 14.37 -7.26 3.85
C PRO A 18 13.75 -8.62 3.50
N GLN A 19 14.55 -9.69 3.60
CA GLN A 19 14.12 -11.07 3.42
C GLN A 19 13.54 -11.62 4.73
N LEU A 20 12.25 -11.97 4.74
CA LEU A 20 11.61 -12.74 5.81
C LEU A 20 11.86 -14.23 5.56
N GLN A 21 12.64 -14.88 6.43
CA GLN A 21 12.86 -16.33 6.39
C GLN A 21 11.82 -17.04 7.28
N PHE A 22 10.98 -17.87 6.67
CA PHE A 22 10.18 -18.86 7.39
C PHE A 22 10.99 -20.15 7.56
N GLN A 23 11.08 -20.65 8.78
CA GLN A 23 11.84 -21.85 9.16
C GLN A 23 10.87 -23.02 9.31
N THR A 24 11.07 -24.10 8.54
CA THR A 24 10.29 -25.34 8.67
C THR A 24 11.00 -26.38 9.55
N PRO A 25 10.28 -27.18 10.36
CA PRO A 25 10.88 -28.16 11.28
C PRO A 25 11.41 -29.38 10.52
N GLY A 26 12.56 -29.91 10.98
CA GLY A 26 13.18 -31.13 10.46
C GLY A 26 12.52 -32.40 11.01
N THR A 27 12.46 -33.43 10.16
CA THR A 27 12.10 -34.80 10.54
C THR A 27 13.28 -35.72 10.26
N ASP A 28 13.89 -36.24 11.33
CA ASP A 28 14.89 -37.30 11.30
C ASP A 28 14.26 -38.63 10.91
N THR A 29 14.93 -39.41 10.07
CA THR A 29 14.74 -40.86 9.99
C THR A 29 16.07 -41.57 9.76
N THR A 30 16.39 -42.44 10.72
CA THR A 30 17.53 -43.35 10.81
C THR A 30 17.41 -44.51 9.82
N THR A 31 18.52 -45.00 9.26
CA THR A 31 18.69 -46.43 8.94
C THR A 31 20.17 -46.77 8.70
N GLU A 32 20.65 -47.79 9.43
CA GLU A 32 21.97 -48.41 9.34
C GLU A 32 22.07 -49.37 8.13
N ASN A 33 23.25 -49.52 7.50
CA ASN A 33 24.05 -50.78 7.54
C ASN A 33 25.24 -50.88 6.53
N HIS A 34 26.39 -51.27 7.11
CA HIS A 34 27.41 -52.27 6.68
C HIS A 34 28.24 -52.20 5.36
N HIS A 35 29.56 -52.06 5.58
CA HIS A 35 30.70 -52.94 5.16
C HIS A 35 31.54 -52.70 3.86
N ARG A 36 32.81 -52.33 4.12
CA ARG A 36 34.14 -52.54 3.46
C ARG A 36 34.36 -52.43 1.94
N THR A 37 35.07 -51.35 1.61
CA THR A 37 36.38 -51.21 0.92
C THR A 37 36.88 -52.24 -0.11
N LEU A 38 37.02 -51.79 -1.35
CA LEU A 38 38.04 -52.22 -2.33
C LEU A 38 38.90 -51.02 -2.75
N SER A 39 40.20 -51.27 -2.91
CA SER A 39 41.26 -50.29 -3.08
C SER A 39 41.62 -49.99 -4.54
N SER A 40 42.08 -48.76 -4.77
CA SER A 40 43.05 -48.28 -5.78
C SER A 40 42.63 -48.17 -7.26
N THR A 41 42.61 -46.93 -7.80
CA THR A 41 43.70 -46.36 -8.64
C THR A 41 43.35 -44.96 -9.21
N ILE A 42 44.24 -44.01 -8.91
CA ILE A 42 44.65 -42.75 -9.57
C ILE A 42 43.77 -42.17 -10.72
N ALA A 43 43.20 -40.98 -10.50
CA ALA A 43 43.20 -39.84 -11.46
C ALA A 43 42.70 -38.53 -10.79
N ARG A 44 43.54 -37.49 -10.79
CA ARG A 44 43.13 -36.14 -10.38
C ARG A 44 42.40 -35.42 -11.52
N ARG A 45 41.13 -35.07 -11.31
CA ARG A 45 40.48 -33.88 -11.90
C ARG A 45 39.60 -33.23 -10.84
N PRO A 46 39.78 -31.94 -10.50
CA PRO A 46 38.76 -31.22 -9.77
C PRO A 46 37.68 -30.86 -10.79
N ARG A 47 36.42 -31.21 -10.55
CA ARG A 47 35.29 -30.43 -11.08
C ARG A 47 34.01 -30.93 -10.44
N GLY A 48 33.37 -30.03 -9.69
CA GLY A 48 31.98 -30.20 -9.29
C GLY A 48 31.06 -30.35 -10.51
N ARG A 49 29.77 -30.52 -10.19
CA ARG A 49 28.58 -30.57 -11.06
C ARG A 49 28.87 -30.44 -12.58
N PRO A 50 28.45 -31.42 -13.40
CA PRO A 50 28.66 -31.41 -14.86
C PRO A 50 28.47 -30.03 -15.49
N LEU A 51 29.42 -29.60 -16.33
CA LEU A 51 29.30 -28.33 -17.05
C LEU A 51 28.05 -28.38 -17.94
N GLY A 52 27.04 -27.60 -17.55
CA GLY A 52 25.86 -27.37 -18.38
C GLY A 52 24.70 -28.32 -18.11
N SER A 53 24.08 -28.21 -16.94
CA SER A 53 22.62 -28.14 -16.92
C SER A 53 22.18 -27.23 -15.79
N LYS A 54 21.81 -26.02 -16.22
CA LYS A 54 21.22 -24.95 -15.44
C LYS A 54 19.89 -25.44 -14.85
N ASN A 55 19.91 -26.22 -13.77
CA ASN A 55 18.76 -26.23 -12.88
C ASN A 55 18.82 -24.94 -12.05
N LYS A 56 18.65 -23.80 -12.73
CA LYS A 56 18.06 -22.65 -12.06
C LYS A 56 16.71 -23.19 -11.62
N PRO A 57 16.39 -23.27 -10.32
CA PRO A 57 15.02 -23.50 -9.93
C PRO A 57 14.20 -22.50 -10.73
N ARG A 58 13.27 -22.98 -11.56
CA ARG A 58 12.32 -22.07 -12.21
C ARG A 58 11.69 -21.34 -11.06
N ILE A 59 12.02 -20.04 -10.92
CA ILE A 59 11.27 -19.16 -10.03
C ILE A 59 9.83 -19.38 -10.50
N PRO A 60 8.92 -19.83 -9.61
CA PRO A 60 7.53 -19.96 -9.99
C PRO A 60 7.16 -18.62 -10.61
N ALA A 61 6.84 -18.61 -11.90
CA ALA A 61 6.28 -17.44 -12.51
C ALA A 61 4.95 -17.28 -11.78
N ILE A 62 4.91 -16.36 -10.81
CA ILE A 62 3.66 -15.96 -10.20
C ILE A 62 2.92 -15.29 -11.36
N VAL A 63 2.11 -16.09 -12.06
CA VAL A 63 1.12 -15.56 -12.97
C VAL A 63 0.08 -14.92 -12.05
N THR A 64 0.31 -13.67 -11.69
CA THR A 64 -0.78 -12.79 -11.27
C THR A 64 -1.70 -12.70 -12.47
N HIS A 65 -2.65 -13.63 -12.56
CA HIS A 65 -3.81 -13.43 -13.38
C HIS A 65 -4.42 -12.11 -12.91
N ASP A 66 -4.44 -11.11 -13.79
CA ASP A 66 -5.19 -9.89 -13.60
C ASP A 66 -6.65 -10.29 -13.51
N ARG A 67 -7.10 -10.59 -12.28
CA ARG A 67 -8.49 -10.93 -12.04
C ARG A 67 -9.26 -9.62 -12.14
N PRO A 68 -10.42 -9.57 -12.79
CA PRO A 68 -11.24 -8.36 -12.84
C PRO A 68 -11.58 -7.81 -11.44
N ASP A 69 -11.54 -8.68 -10.43
CA ASP A 69 -11.78 -8.37 -9.01
C ASP A 69 -10.49 -8.22 -8.17
N ALA A 70 -9.31 -8.21 -8.80
CA ALA A 70 -8.05 -8.04 -8.10
C ALA A 70 -7.97 -6.65 -7.45
N LEU A 71 -7.53 -6.61 -6.20
CA LEU A 71 -7.23 -5.38 -5.49
C LEU A 71 -6.02 -4.70 -6.13
N THR A 72 -6.16 -3.42 -6.50
CA THR A 72 -5.07 -2.65 -7.13
C THR A 72 -4.70 -1.45 -6.26
N SER A 73 -3.43 -1.33 -5.88
CA SER A 73 -2.94 -0.18 -5.13
C SER A 73 -2.59 0.98 -6.05
N HIS A 74 -2.93 2.20 -5.63
CA HIS A 74 -2.62 3.43 -6.34
C HIS A 74 -2.24 4.53 -5.36
N VAL A 75 -1.52 5.52 -5.87
CA VAL A 75 -1.28 6.78 -5.18
C VAL A 75 -2.15 7.84 -5.85
N LEU A 76 -2.99 8.52 -5.06
CA LEU A 76 -3.79 9.64 -5.53
C LEU A 76 -3.23 10.94 -4.99
N GLU A 77 -3.12 11.92 -5.87
CA GLU A 77 -2.72 13.27 -5.51
C GLU A 77 -3.94 14.20 -5.56
N ILE A 78 -4.22 14.89 -4.47
CA ILE A 78 -5.29 15.89 -4.39
C ILE A 78 -4.66 17.28 -4.43
N THR A 79 -5.07 18.07 -5.41
CA THR A 79 -4.53 19.41 -5.63
C THR A 79 -4.93 20.39 -4.53
N THR A 80 -4.06 21.35 -4.27
CA THR A 80 -4.29 22.47 -3.34
C THR A 80 -5.64 23.16 -3.59
N GLY A 81 -6.34 23.53 -2.51
CA GLY A 81 -7.64 24.20 -2.55
C GLY A 81 -8.83 23.28 -2.85
N SER A 82 -8.60 22.01 -3.17
CA SER A 82 -9.68 21.06 -3.45
C SER A 82 -10.28 20.45 -2.19
N ASP A 83 -11.58 20.12 -2.24
CA ASP A 83 -12.22 19.29 -1.21
C ASP A 83 -11.84 17.83 -1.43
N VAL A 84 -11.15 17.24 -0.45
CA VAL A 84 -10.63 15.87 -0.48
C VAL A 84 -11.75 14.86 -0.65
N LEU A 85 -12.84 14.98 0.14
CA LEU A 85 -13.96 14.04 0.06
C LEU A 85 -14.62 14.09 -1.32
N LYS A 86 -14.90 15.29 -1.83
CA LYS A 86 -15.49 15.50 -3.16
C LYS A 86 -14.60 14.93 -4.27
N SER A 87 -13.30 15.11 -4.16
CA SER A 87 -12.32 14.61 -5.14
C SER A 87 -12.29 13.07 -5.19
N LEU A 88 -12.34 12.42 -4.01
CA LEU A 88 -12.41 10.97 -3.91
C LEU A 88 -13.72 10.39 -4.45
N PHE A 89 -14.86 11.00 -4.13
CA PHE A 89 -16.16 10.59 -4.71
C PHE A 89 -16.18 10.76 -6.23
N ASN A 90 -15.57 11.82 -6.76
CA ASN A 90 -15.43 11.99 -8.20
C ASN A 90 -14.53 10.93 -8.82
N TYR A 91 -13.45 10.54 -8.14
CA TYR A 91 -12.55 9.47 -8.59
C TYR A 91 -13.28 8.12 -8.64
N THR A 92 -14.00 7.73 -7.59
CA THR A 92 -14.73 6.45 -7.56
C THR A 92 -15.85 6.42 -8.59
N ARG A 93 -16.57 7.53 -8.77
CA ARG A 93 -17.60 7.67 -9.81
C ARG A 93 -17.06 7.50 -11.22
N ARG A 94 -15.90 8.10 -11.53
CA ARG A 94 -15.27 8.00 -12.86
C ARG A 94 -14.76 6.60 -13.17
N ASN A 95 -14.24 5.90 -12.16
CA ASN A 95 -13.65 4.57 -12.33
C ASN A 95 -14.63 3.42 -12.09
N GLY A 96 -15.84 3.68 -11.60
CA GLY A 96 -16.84 2.65 -11.28
C GLY A 96 -16.40 1.66 -10.18
N ARG A 97 -15.40 2.03 -9.37
CA ARG A 97 -14.76 1.16 -8.37
C ARG A 97 -14.73 1.82 -7.00
N GLY A 98 -14.87 1.00 -5.96
CA GLY A 98 -14.67 1.43 -4.58
C GLY A 98 -13.19 1.61 -4.26
N ILE A 99 -12.88 2.46 -3.31
CA ILE A 99 -11.51 2.64 -2.80
C ILE A 99 -11.45 2.55 -1.28
N CYS A 100 -10.39 1.93 -0.79
CA CYS A 100 -9.98 1.95 0.61
C CYS A 100 -8.73 2.83 0.73
N ILE A 101 -8.79 3.82 1.62
CA ILE A 101 -7.68 4.72 1.91
C ILE A 101 -6.86 4.06 3.03
N LEU A 102 -5.63 3.69 2.71
CA LEU A 102 -4.70 3.06 3.65
C LEU A 102 -3.96 4.09 4.52
N GLY A 103 -3.77 5.28 3.97
CA GLY A 103 -2.98 6.33 4.58
C GLY A 103 -2.83 7.53 3.66
N GLY A 104 -2.18 8.57 4.16
CA GLY A 104 -1.92 9.76 3.38
C GLY A 104 -1.24 10.85 4.18
N ASN A 105 -0.60 11.76 3.46
CA ASN A 105 0.15 12.88 4.02
C ASN A 105 -0.20 14.17 3.28
N GLY A 106 -0.17 15.28 4.01
CA GLY A 106 -0.42 16.61 3.47
C GLY A 106 -0.99 17.54 4.53
N VAL A 107 -1.36 18.75 4.13
CA VAL A 107 -1.85 19.79 5.04
C VAL A 107 -3.24 20.23 4.59
N VAL A 108 -4.16 20.41 5.54
CA VAL A 108 -5.49 20.98 5.30
C VAL A 108 -5.61 22.37 5.90
N THR A 109 -6.44 23.22 5.31
CA THR A 109 -6.70 24.60 5.77
C THR A 109 -8.05 24.75 6.46
N TYR A 110 -9.00 23.87 6.13
CA TYR A 110 -10.36 23.89 6.64
C TYR A 110 -10.89 22.46 6.72
N ILE A 111 -11.52 22.10 7.84
CA ILE A 111 -12.16 20.79 7.99
C ILE A 111 -13.32 20.84 8.98
N LYS A 112 -14.34 20.03 8.72
CA LYS A 112 -15.39 19.68 9.68
C LYS A 112 -15.21 18.22 10.12
N LEU A 113 -15.23 17.99 11.43
CA LEU A 113 -15.10 16.67 12.03
C LEU A 113 -16.33 16.36 12.86
N ARG A 114 -16.90 15.17 12.70
CA ARG A 114 -17.84 14.59 13.65
C ARG A 114 -17.06 13.74 14.64
N GLN A 115 -17.10 14.14 15.91
CA GLN A 115 -16.45 13.42 17.00
C GLN A 115 -17.30 12.22 17.44
N PRO A 116 -16.71 11.20 18.08
CA PRO A 116 -17.44 10.05 18.61
C PRO A 116 -18.57 10.43 19.58
N THR A 117 -18.44 11.55 20.28
CA THR A 117 -19.46 12.11 21.18
C THR A 117 -20.68 12.71 20.44
N GLY A 118 -20.68 12.68 19.11
CA GLY A 118 -21.71 13.30 18.27
C GLY A 118 -21.48 14.79 18.00
N LYS A 119 -20.54 15.44 18.71
CA LYS A 119 -20.20 16.85 18.50
C LYS A 119 -19.58 17.08 17.14
N VAL A 120 -20.00 18.15 16.46
CA VAL A 120 -19.36 18.62 15.23
C VAL A 120 -18.35 19.72 15.56
N LEU A 121 -17.12 19.54 15.11
CA LEU A 121 -16.02 20.48 15.29
C LEU A 121 -15.63 21.06 13.92
N THR A 122 -15.60 22.38 13.81
CA THR A 122 -15.07 23.07 12.62
C THR A 122 -13.72 23.67 12.97
N ILE A 123 -12.69 23.34 12.20
CA ILE A 123 -11.31 23.78 12.45
C ILE A 123 -10.80 24.50 11.20
N LYS A 124 -10.15 25.64 11.43
CA LYS A 124 -9.50 26.45 10.39
C LYS A 124 -8.03 26.66 10.74
N GLY A 125 -7.19 26.75 9.73
CA GLY A 125 -5.75 26.92 9.84
C GLY A 125 -4.99 25.73 9.24
N LYS A 126 -3.67 25.83 9.18
CA LYS A 126 -2.81 24.77 8.64
C LYS A 126 -2.72 23.61 9.62
N LEU A 127 -3.34 22.49 9.27
CA LEU A 127 -3.35 21.26 10.06
C LEU A 127 -2.68 20.15 9.25
N GLN A 128 -1.64 19.55 9.79
CA GLN A 128 -0.94 18.44 9.16
C GLN A 128 -1.72 17.14 9.36
N ILE A 129 -1.89 16.37 8.30
CA ILE A 129 -2.43 15.01 8.38
C ILE A 129 -1.40 14.11 9.03
N HIS A 130 -1.76 13.53 10.18
CA HIS A 130 -0.96 12.52 10.86
C HIS A 130 -1.43 11.11 10.50
N SER A 131 -2.75 10.92 10.38
CA SER A 131 -3.34 9.66 9.92
C SER A 131 -4.66 9.94 9.22
N ILE A 132 -4.93 9.19 8.15
CA ILE A 132 -6.17 9.23 7.39
C ILE A 132 -6.50 7.84 6.89
N SER A 133 -7.74 7.42 7.08
CA SER A 133 -8.21 6.12 6.60
C SER A 133 -9.71 6.17 6.32
N GLY A 134 -10.22 5.20 5.56
CA GLY A 134 -11.63 5.09 5.30
C GLY A 134 -11.93 4.41 3.97
N THR A 135 -13.20 4.36 3.63
CA THR A 135 -13.66 3.74 2.38
C THR A 135 -14.64 4.66 1.69
N ILE A 136 -14.54 4.72 0.36
CA ILE A 136 -15.39 5.54 -0.48
C ILE A 136 -15.91 4.65 -1.60
N PHE A 137 -17.22 4.65 -1.78
CA PHE A 137 -17.89 3.88 -2.83
C PHE A 137 -18.33 4.82 -3.96
N PRO A 138 -18.41 4.34 -5.21
CA PRO A 138 -19.15 5.04 -6.24
C PRO A 138 -20.59 5.26 -5.73
N PRO A 139 -21.16 6.46 -5.88
CA PRO A 139 -22.53 6.71 -5.46
C PRO A 139 -23.48 5.70 -6.11
N PRO A 140 -24.30 4.92 -5.36
CA PRO A 140 -25.52 4.39 -5.92
C PRO A 140 -26.37 5.56 -6.45
N THR A 141 -27.35 5.25 -7.31
CA THR A 141 -28.26 6.22 -7.94
C THR A 141 -28.88 7.25 -6.98
N SER A 142 -28.87 6.99 -5.66
CA SER A 142 -29.42 7.83 -4.60
C SER A 142 -28.42 8.51 -3.62
N GLY A 143 -27.10 8.46 -3.81
CA GLY A 143 -26.19 9.26 -2.99
C GLY A 143 -24.79 8.71 -2.77
N ALA A 144 -23.90 9.52 -2.23
CA ALA A 144 -22.51 9.16 -1.97
C ALA A 144 -22.39 8.28 -0.69
N THR A 145 -21.86 7.06 -0.83
CA THR A 145 -21.68 6.12 0.29
C THR A 145 -20.22 6.01 0.67
N GLY A 146 -19.92 6.07 1.97
CA GLY A 146 -18.56 5.97 2.51
C GLY A 146 -18.20 7.15 3.42
N GLY A 147 -16.98 7.15 3.91
CA GLY A 147 -16.47 8.17 4.81
C GLY A 147 -15.00 8.02 5.11
N LEU A 148 -14.43 9.07 5.68
CA LEU A 148 -13.04 9.10 6.12
C LEU A 148 -13.00 9.39 7.62
N THR A 149 -12.00 8.83 8.28
CA THR A 149 -11.56 9.23 9.62
C THR A 149 -10.17 9.80 9.48
N VAL A 150 -9.91 10.90 10.20
CA VAL A 150 -8.63 11.58 10.15
C VAL A 150 -8.17 11.97 11.55
N TYR A 151 -6.86 11.99 11.73
CA TYR A 151 -6.18 12.61 12.85
C TYR A 151 -5.20 13.64 12.32
N LEU A 152 -5.32 14.85 12.86
CA LEU A 152 -4.62 16.04 12.42
C LEU A 152 -3.85 16.66 13.58
N SER A 153 -2.74 17.32 13.26
CA SER A 153 -1.98 18.14 14.20
C SER A 153 -1.96 19.59 13.74
N GLY A 154 -2.40 20.50 14.62
CA GLY A 154 -2.28 21.93 14.42
C GLY A 154 -0.97 22.50 14.95
N PRO A 155 -0.71 23.79 14.71
CA PRO A 155 0.43 24.48 15.31
C PRO A 155 0.33 24.39 16.85
N LYS A 156 1.48 24.20 17.51
CA LYS A 156 1.60 23.96 18.97
C LYS A 156 1.26 22.53 19.44
N GLY A 157 1.34 21.53 18.56
CA GLY A 157 1.22 20.12 18.94
C GLY A 157 -0.20 19.67 19.34
N ARG A 158 -1.21 20.50 19.10
CA ARG A 158 -2.61 20.16 19.36
C ARG A 158 -3.11 19.16 18.33
N THR A 159 -3.72 18.07 18.78
CA THR A 159 -4.30 17.05 17.90
C THR A 159 -5.82 17.15 17.81
N PHE A 160 -6.36 16.79 16.66
CA PHE A 160 -7.79 16.74 16.38
C PHE A 160 -8.11 15.46 15.63
N GLY A 161 -9.25 14.84 15.88
CA GLY A 161 -9.64 13.65 15.13
C GLY A 161 -11.13 13.38 15.14
N GLY A 162 -11.57 12.59 14.18
CA GLY A 162 -12.96 12.20 14.00
C GLY A 162 -13.29 11.84 12.55
N SER A 163 -14.57 11.57 12.32
CA SER A 163 -15.09 11.33 10.97
C SER A 163 -15.17 12.65 10.20
N VAL A 164 -14.61 12.66 8.99
CA VAL A 164 -14.58 13.84 8.13
C VAL A 164 -15.98 14.11 7.59
N MET A 165 -16.41 15.36 7.70
CA MET A 165 -17.57 15.89 7.01
C MET A 165 -17.09 16.85 5.92
N SER A 166 -17.72 16.82 4.75
CA SER A 166 -17.39 17.76 3.69
C SER A 166 -17.75 19.20 4.12
N PRO A 167 -16.89 20.21 3.82
CA PRO A 167 -15.63 20.08 3.09
C PRO A 167 -14.40 19.84 3.99
N MET A 168 -13.42 19.10 3.45
CA MET A 168 -12.04 19.02 3.94
C MET A 168 -11.11 19.60 2.88
N VAL A 169 -10.64 20.82 3.06
CA VAL A 169 -9.95 21.59 2.02
C VAL A 169 -8.44 21.46 2.14
N ALA A 170 -7.79 21.03 1.07
CA ALA A 170 -6.35 20.90 0.96
C ALA A 170 -5.67 22.28 1.03
N SER A 171 -4.70 22.45 1.94
CA SER A 171 -3.83 23.64 1.99
C SER A 171 -2.64 23.53 1.06
N ASP A 172 -2.21 22.31 0.75
CA ASP A 172 -1.14 21.94 -0.18
C ASP A 172 -1.56 20.64 -0.89
N SER A 173 -0.73 20.10 -1.78
CA SER A 173 -0.97 18.80 -2.37
C SER A 173 -1.05 17.72 -1.28
N ILE A 174 -2.09 16.88 -1.34
CA ILE A 174 -2.28 15.75 -0.42
C ILE A 174 -2.07 14.47 -1.20
N THR A 175 -1.11 13.65 -0.75
CA THR A 175 -0.86 12.32 -1.32
C THR A 175 -1.58 11.27 -0.49
N LEU A 176 -2.39 10.44 -1.14
CA LEU A 176 -3.16 9.35 -0.52
C LEU A 176 -2.72 8.01 -1.10
N MET A 177 -2.47 7.03 -0.23
CA MET A 177 -2.28 5.64 -0.64
C MET A 177 -3.63 4.94 -0.57
N VAL A 178 -4.07 4.38 -1.69
CA VAL A 178 -5.38 3.75 -1.80
C VAL A 178 -5.29 2.37 -2.44
N VAL A 179 -6.29 1.54 -2.15
CA VAL A 179 -6.52 0.27 -2.84
C VAL A 179 -7.91 0.35 -3.47
N SER A 180 -7.98 0.12 -4.78
CA SER A 180 -9.23 0.02 -5.52
C SER A 180 -9.73 -1.41 -5.57
N PHE A 181 -11.04 -1.59 -5.47
CA PHE A 181 -11.70 -2.89 -5.53
C PHE A 181 -13.01 -2.81 -6.33
N ALA A 182 -13.45 -3.96 -6.85
CA ALA A 182 -14.71 -4.04 -7.60
C ALA A 182 -15.90 -3.62 -6.73
N ASN A 183 -16.78 -2.77 -7.27
CA ASN A 183 -17.95 -2.31 -6.54
C ASN A 183 -19.01 -3.43 -6.48
N ILE A 184 -19.17 -4.08 -5.34
CA ILE A 184 -20.30 -4.98 -5.09
C ILE A 184 -21.45 -4.09 -4.62
N ALA A 185 -22.42 -3.85 -5.50
CA ALA A 185 -23.64 -3.15 -5.11
C ALA A 185 -24.27 -3.90 -3.92
N PRO A 186 -24.71 -3.20 -2.86
CA PRO A 186 -25.37 -3.86 -1.75
C PRO A 186 -26.60 -4.58 -2.29
N GLU A 187 -26.64 -5.90 -2.17
CA GLU A 187 -27.85 -6.67 -2.40
C GLU A 187 -28.94 -6.07 -1.52
N LYS A 188 -30.06 -5.68 -2.13
CA LYS A 188 -31.23 -5.20 -1.39
C LYS A 188 -31.76 -6.38 -0.61
N ILE A 189 -31.35 -6.52 0.65
CA ILE A 189 -31.93 -7.51 1.56
C ILE A 189 -33.40 -7.12 1.70
N SER A 190 -34.27 -7.81 0.98
CA SER A 190 -35.70 -7.62 1.10
C SER A 190 -36.08 -8.08 2.49
N SER A 191 -36.29 -7.14 3.41
CA SER A 191 -36.95 -7.42 4.67
C SER A 191 -38.33 -7.98 4.33
N MET A 192 -38.55 -9.28 4.54
CA MET A 192 -39.89 -9.82 4.59
C MET A 192 -40.54 -9.21 5.83
N ALA A 193 -41.62 -8.47 5.61
CA ALA A 193 -42.53 -7.98 6.64
C ALA A 193 -43.55 -9.07 6.99
#